data_AF-A0AAE8ZUF6-F1
#
_entry.id   AF-A0AAE8ZUF6-F1
#
_cell.length_a   1.000
_cell.length_b   1.000
_cell.length_c   1.000
_cell.angle_alpha   90.00
_cell.angle_beta   90.00
_cell.angle_gamma   90.00
#
_symmetry.space_group_name_H-M   'P 1'
#
loop_
_entity.id
_entity.type
_entity.pdbx_description
1 polymer ?
#
loop_
_entity_poly.entity_id
_entity_poly.type
_entity_poly.pdbx_seq_one_letter_code
_entity_poly.pdbx_strand_id
1 'polypeptide(L)'
;MYLAVTGPAVTGITIVAVFENRYLLVCNHFYWKKIRFPYIFLNYLAAFLCFIHPILQAPDQNSGRLELKKNFPCVFQYISISSIFIFPQDTVIIAIPMIFVIFLVIVQATIVILLIYHRFYVDRFKVSENTTQMQKRFMKALFGQFLLFVSILGVPVSIFTFSMFLDDYNQGLNNFCIIILSLNGLVSTTAMIILHQPYREWILACFGKKSRRCSVINVL
;
A
#
# COMPACT_ATOMS: atom_id res chain seq x y z
N MET A 1 -7.46 1.26 17.79
CA MET A 1 -6.14 1.88 17.56
C MET A 1 -5.22 0.98 16.75
N TYR A 2 -4.87 -0.23 17.20
CA TYR A 2 -3.96 -1.14 16.46
C TYR A 2 -4.27 -1.29 14.97
N LEU A 3 -5.51 -1.65 14.62
CA LEU A 3 -5.92 -1.82 13.22
C LEU A 3 -5.77 -0.53 12.38
N ALA A 4 -5.90 0.64 12.99
CA ALA A 4 -5.78 1.91 12.27
C ALA A 4 -4.32 2.21 11.89
N VAL A 5 -3.36 1.84 12.75
CA VAL A 5 -1.93 2.04 12.49
C VAL A 5 -1.32 0.90 11.65
N THR A 6 -1.80 -0.34 11.81
CA THR A 6 -1.34 -1.49 11.01
C THR A 6 -1.98 -1.56 9.63
N GLY A 7 -3.17 -1.00 9.44
CA GLY A 7 -3.89 -1.01 8.16
C GLY A 7 -3.02 -0.52 6.98
N PRO A 8 -2.44 0.69 7.04
CA PRO A 8 -1.58 1.19 5.97
C PRO A 8 -0.35 0.31 5.69
N ALA A 9 0.25 -0.28 6.72
CA ALA A 9 1.37 -1.22 6.56
C ALA A 9 0.94 -2.47 5.77
N VAL A 10 -0.17 -3.07 6.14
CA VAL A 10 -0.75 -4.22 5.44
C VAL A 10 -1.11 -3.86 3.99
N THR A 11 -1.70 -2.68 3.75
CA THR A 11 -1.98 -2.19 2.40
C THR A 11 -0.70 -1.97 1.57
N GLY A 12 0.41 -1.56 2.19
CA GLY A 12 1.70 -1.53 1.51
C GLY A 12 2.15 -2.91 1.04
N ILE A 13 1.99 -3.94 1.90
CA ILE A 13 2.34 -5.32 1.56
C ILE A 13 1.44 -5.91 0.46
N THR A 14 0.14 -5.59 0.44
CA THR A 14 -0.75 -6.08 -0.63
C THR A 14 -0.28 -5.61 -2.01
N ILE A 15 0.30 -4.43 -2.11
CA ILE A 15 0.80 -3.88 -3.38
C ILE A 15 2.09 -4.56 -3.82
N VAL A 16 2.99 -4.84 -2.87
CA VAL A 16 4.16 -5.69 -3.14
C VAL A 16 3.71 -7.06 -3.66
N ALA A 17 2.68 -7.66 -3.04
CA ALA A 17 2.13 -8.94 -3.50
C ALA A 17 1.51 -8.85 -4.91
N VAL A 18 0.84 -7.75 -5.26
CA VAL A 18 0.32 -7.53 -6.63
C VAL A 18 1.46 -7.42 -7.64
N PHE A 19 2.54 -6.71 -7.31
CA PHE A 19 3.70 -6.55 -8.20
C PHE A 19 4.48 -7.86 -8.34
N GLU A 20 4.70 -8.57 -7.25
CA GLU A 20 5.31 -9.89 -7.28
C GLU A 20 4.46 -10.86 -8.11
N ASN A 21 3.13 -10.80 -7.99
CA ASN A 21 2.23 -11.60 -8.83
C ASN A 21 2.43 -11.34 -10.32
N ARG A 22 2.57 -10.07 -10.69
CA ARG A 22 2.87 -9.65 -12.06
C ARG A 22 4.23 -10.15 -12.53
N TYR A 23 5.24 -10.08 -11.67
CA TYR A 23 6.55 -10.63 -11.95
C TYR A 23 6.52 -12.14 -12.18
N LEU A 24 5.77 -12.89 -11.36
CA LEU A 24 5.63 -14.33 -11.55
C LEU A 24 5.04 -14.67 -12.92
N LEU A 25 4.00 -13.94 -13.35
CA LEU A 25 3.36 -14.14 -14.65
C LEU A 25 4.31 -13.85 -15.82
N VAL A 26 5.18 -12.86 -15.69
CA VAL A 26 6.13 -12.46 -16.74
C VAL A 26 7.34 -13.40 -16.82
N CYS A 27 7.95 -13.73 -15.67
CA CYS A 27 9.21 -14.45 -15.64
C CYS A 27 9.05 -15.97 -15.49
N ASN A 28 7.95 -16.44 -14.92
CA ASN A 28 7.60 -17.85 -14.72
C ASN A 28 8.73 -18.72 -14.11
N HIS A 29 9.50 -18.17 -13.17
CA HIS A 29 10.69 -18.83 -12.62
C HIS A 29 10.35 -19.95 -11.62
N PHE A 30 10.84 -21.17 -11.85
CA PHE A 30 10.48 -22.36 -11.05
C PHE A 30 10.82 -22.22 -9.55
N TYR A 31 12.03 -21.77 -9.23
CA TYR A 31 12.46 -21.61 -7.84
C TYR A 31 11.66 -20.53 -7.10
N TRP A 32 11.27 -19.46 -7.81
CA TRP A 32 10.52 -18.37 -7.20
C TRP A 32 9.12 -18.83 -6.77
N LYS A 33 8.48 -19.73 -7.53
CA LYS A 33 7.19 -20.33 -7.14
C LYS A 33 7.24 -21.03 -5.78
N LYS A 34 8.36 -21.66 -5.42
CA LYS A 34 8.53 -22.33 -4.12
C LYS A 34 8.76 -21.33 -2.99
N ILE A 35 9.54 -20.28 -3.25
CA ILE A 35 9.93 -19.27 -2.24
C ILE A 35 8.84 -18.20 -2.03
N ARG A 36 7.91 -18.05 -2.98
CA ARG A 36 6.86 -17.02 -2.94
C ARG A 36 6.01 -17.10 -1.67
N PHE A 37 5.57 -18.29 -1.27
CA PHE A 37 4.71 -18.43 -0.09
C PHE A 37 5.38 -17.90 1.18
N PRO A 38 6.57 -18.36 1.58
CA PRO A 38 7.24 -17.80 2.75
C PRO A 38 7.58 -16.31 2.58
N TYR A 39 7.94 -15.86 1.37
CA TYR A 39 8.18 -14.43 1.10
C TYR A 39 6.95 -13.55 1.38
N ILE A 40 5.77 -13.93 0.88
CA ILE A 40 4.53 -13.18 1.12
C ILE A 40 4.12 -13.27 2.59
N PHE A 41 4.19 -14.47 3.17
CA PHE A 41 3.83 -14.71 4.57
C PHE A 41 4.68 -13.86 5.52
N LEU A 42 6.00 -13.84 5.36
CA LEU A 42 6.91 -13.07 6.20
C LEU A 42 6.67 -11.56 6.07
N ASN A 43 6.34 -11.07 4.89
CA ASN A 43 5.99 -9.66 4.70
C ASN A 43 4.73 -9.27 5.46
N TYR A 44 3.66 -10.08 5.39
CA TYR A 44 2.46 -9.82 6.18
C TYR A 44 2.72 -9.95 7.68
N LEU A 45 3.48 -10.97 8.09
CA LEU A 45 3.87 -11.15 9.48
C LEU A 45 4.61 -9.91 9.99
N ALA A 46 5.60 -9.40 9.26
CA ALA A 46 6.31 -8.18 9.60
C ALA A 46 5.38 -6.96 9.73
N ALA A 47 4.42 -6.80 8.81
CA ALA A 47 3.46 -5.70 8.86
C ALA A 47 2.47 -5.77 10.04
N PHE A 48 2.12 -6.97 10.51
CA PHE A 48 1.32 -7.11 11.74
C PHE A 48 2.18 -6.90 12.98
N LEU A 49 3.40 -7.45 13.03
CA LEU A 49 4.25 -7.37 14.21
C LEU A 49 4.83 -5.96 14.45
N CYS A 50 4.99 -5.13 13.42
CA CYS A 50 5.72 -3.85 13.53
C CYS A 50 5.13 -2.86 14.54
N PHE A 51 3.82 -2.91 14.80
CA PHE A 51 3.15 -2.02 15.76
C PHE A 51 2.80 -2.67 17.10
N ILE A 52 3.13 -3.94 17.30
CA ILE A 52 2.90 -4.59 18.60
C ILE A 52 3.75 -3.91 19.67
N HIS A 53 5.05 -3.75 19.42
CA HIS A 53 5.94 -3.14 20.39
C HIS A 53 5.53 -1.69 20.76
N PRO A 54 5.26 -0.77 19.82
CA PRO A 54 4.74 0.55 20.14
C PRO A 54 3.48 0.51 21.01
N ILE A 55 2.52 -0.37 20.71
CA ILE A 55 1.27 -0.42 21.48
C ILE A 55 1.49 -0.94 22.90
N LEU A 56 2.43 -1.85 23.11
CA LEU A 56 2.80 -2.31 24.45
C LEU A 56 3.47 -1.21 25.29
N GLN A 57 4.02 -0.18 24.64
CA GLN A 57 4.57 1.01 25.31
C GLN A 57 3.51 2.08 25.59
N ALA A 58 2.23 1.80 25.35
CA ALA A 58 1.17 2.75 25.69
C ALA A 58 1.14 2.98 27.22
N PRO A 59 1.06 4.24 27.68
CA PRO A 59 1.04 4.56 29.10
C PRO A 59 -0.24 4.07 29.78
N ASP A 60 -0.25 4.08 31.11
CA ASP A 60 -1.45 3.79 31.89
C ASP A 60 -2.62 4.68 31.45
N GLN A 61 -3.69 4.05 30.99
CA GLN A 61 -4.80 4.76 30.35
C GLN A 61 -5.59 5.59 31.36
N ASN A 62 -5.63 5.18 32.64
CA ASN A 62 -6.38 5.91 33.66
C ASN A 62 -5.66 7.21 34.02
N SER A 63 -4.37 7.11 34.30
CA SER A 63 -3.51 8.25 34.64
C SER A 63 -3.40 9.22 33.45
N GLY A 64 -3.14 8.71 32.25
CA GLY A 64 -3.05 9.56 31.07
C GLY A 64 -4.35 10.28 30.74
N ARG A 65 -5.52 9.62 30.92
CA ARG A 65 -6.83 10.25 30.66
C ARG A 65 -7.11 11.37 31.65
N LEU A 66 -6.73 11.18 32.91
CA LEU A 66 -6.86 12.21 33.94
C LEU A 66 -6.00 13.43 33.59
N GLU A 67 -4.76 13.20 33.17
CA GLU A 67 -3.85 14.26 32.73
C GLU A 67 -4.38 15.00 31.49
N LEU A 68 -4.84 14.26 30.48
CA LEU A 68 -5.43 14.83 29.27
C LEU A 68 -6.67 15.68 29.60
N LYS A 69 -7.54 15.20 30.52
CA LYS A 69 -8.71 15.95 30.97
C LYS A 69 -8.33 17.23 31.71
N LYS A 70 -7.25 17.20 32.49
CA LYS A 70 -6.72 18.38 33.20
C LYS A 70 -6.14 19.41 32.23
N ASN A 71 -5.48 18.97 31.18
CA ASN A 71 -4.85 19.85 30.19
C ASN A 71 -5.87 20.46 29.21
N PHE A 72 -6.95 19.75 28.88
CA PHE A 72 -7.96 20.19 27.91
C PHE A 72 -9.40 20.13 28.46
N PRO A 73 -9.69 20.78 29.60
CA PRO A 73 -10.97 20.62 30.30
C PRO A 73 -12.18 21.06 29.44
N CYS A 74 -12.01 22.05 28.57
CA CYS A 74 -13.06 22.56 27.69
C CYS A 74 -13.50 21.54 26.62
N VAL A 75 -12.59 20.71 26.11
CA VAL A 75 -12.90 19.70 25.09
C VAL A 75 -13.73 18.56 25.69
N PHE A 76 -13.38 18.15 26.90
CA PHE A 76 -14.03 17.05 27.62
C PHE A 76 -15.35 17.42 28.30
N GLN A 77 -15.88 18.62 28.04
CA GLN A 77 -17.27 18.95 28.32
C GLN A 77 -18.21 18.31 27.29
N TYR A 78 -17.73 18.10 26.06
CA TYR A 78 -18.53 17.61 24.94
C TYR A 78 -18.22 16.17 24.57
N ILE A 79 -17.03 15.68 24.91
CA ILE A 79 -16.52 14.36 24.53
C ILE A 79 -16.25 13.53 25.78
N SER A 80 -16.63 12.25 25.75
CA SER A 80 -16.29 11.33 26.83
C SER A 80 -14.80 11.00 26.84
N ILE A 81 -14.14 11.18 27.98
CA ILE A 81 -12.74 10.79 28.18
C ILE A 81 -12.55 9.27 28.08
N SER A 82 -13.60 8.47 28.36
CA SER A 82 -13.53 7.00 28.37
C SER A 82 -13.35 6.40 26.98
N SER A 83 -13.75 7.10 25.92
CA SER A 83 -13.60 6.65 24.53
C SER A 83 -12.23 6.96 23.92
N ILE A 84 -11.36 7.70 24.62
CA ILE A 84 -10.04 8.05 24.12
C ILE A 84 -9.02 7.00 24.51
N PHE A 85 -8.24 6.56 23.53
CA PHE A 85 -7.05 5.74 23.75
C PHE A 85 -5.82 6.63 23.68
N ILE A 86 -4.97 6.54 24.70
CA ILE A 86 -3.72 7.31 24.77
C ILE A 86 -2.62 6.46 24.16
N PHE A 87 -2.09 6.96 23.06
CA PHE A 87 -0.98 6.35 22.35
C PHE A 87 0.35 6.72 23.04
N PRO A 88 1.43 5.94 22.86
CA PRO A 88 2.75 6.33 23.34
C PRO A 88 3.12 7.75 22.88
N GLN A 89 3.79 8.52 23.74
CA GLN A 89 4.26 9.86 23.41
C GLN A 89 5.65 9.86 22.76
N ASP A 90 6.40 8.76 22.89
CA ASP A 90 7.72 8.66 22.30
C ASP A 90 7.61 8.49 20.77
N THR A 91 7.94 9.59 20.07
CA THR A 91 7.94 9.66 18.60
C THR A 91 8.84 8.60 17.98
N VAL A 92 10.00 8.29 18.58
CA VAL A 92 10.99 7.36 18.01
C VAL A 92 10.43 5.94 17.99
N ILE A 93 9.77 5.54 19.08
CA ILE A 93 9.13 4.23 19.21
C ILE A 93 8.06 4.03 18.13
N ILE A 94 7.34 5.09 17.75
CA ILE A 94 6.24 5.01 16.77
C ILE A 94 6.74 5.11 15.33
N ALA A 95 7.65 6.05 15.08
CA ALA A 95 8.05 6.43 13.73
C ALA A 95 9.05 5.45 13.10
N ILE A 96 9.97 4.85 13.87
CA ILE A 96 10.96 3.91 13.33
C ILE A 96 10.29 2.71 12.64
N PRO A 97 9.32 2.00 13.26
CA PRO A 97 8.63 0.90 12.59
C PRO A 97 7.88 1.33 11.32
N MET A 98 7.29 2.53 11.32
CA MET A 98 6.63 3.09 10.12
C MET A 98 7.63 3.29 8.97
N ILE A 99 8.73 3.98 9.22
CA ILE A 99 9.77 4.25 8.24
C ILE A 99 10.33 2.94 7.68
N PHE A 100 10.59 1.97 8.57
CA PHE A 100 11.09 0.66 8.17
C PHE A 100 10.15 -0.06 7.21
N VAL A 101 8.84 -0.09 7.50
CA VAL A 101 7.84 -0.72 6.62
C VAL A 101 7.74 0.02 5.28
N ILE A 102 7.70 1.35 5.29
CA ILE A 102 7.65 2.16 4.06
C ILE A 102 8.87 1.87 3.19
N PHE A 103 10.06 1.88 3.79
CA PHE A 103 11.31 1.57 3.12
C PHE A 103 11.29 0.16 2.52
N LEU A 104 10.89 -0.86 3.30
CA LEU A 104 10.77 -2.23 2.82
C LEU A 104 9.82 -2.35 1.62
N VAL A 105 8.66 -1.69 1.68
CA VAL A 105 7.67 -1.73 0.59
C VAL A 105 8.21 -1.06 -0.67
N ILE A 106 8.80 0.12 -0.55
CA ILE A 106 9.35 0.87 -1.69
C ILE A 106 10.49 0.09 -2.35
N VAL A 107 11.42 -0.44 -1.55
CA VAL A 107 12.56 -1.22 -2.04
C VAL A 107 12.08 -2.47 -2.77
N GLN A 108 11.18 -3.26 -2.15
CA GLN A 108 10.67 -4.47 -2.78
C GLN A 108 9.88 -4.18 -4.06
N ALA A 109 9.00 -3.18 -4.05
CA ALA A 109 8.25 -2.77 -5.23
C ALA A 109 9.19 -2.33 -6.37
N THR A 110 10.22 -1.55 -6.04
CA THR A 110 11.22 -1.08 -7.01
C THR A 110 12.02 -2.25 -7.60
N ILE A 111 12.51 -3.17 -6.76
CA ILE A 111 13.24 -4.36 -7.20
C ILE A 111 12.38 -5.17 -8.17
N VAL A 112 11.12 -5.45 -7.82
CA VAL A 112 10.20 -6.22 -8.66
C VAL A 112 9.95 -5.53 -10.01
N ILE A 113 9.73 -4.21 -10.02
CA ILE A 113 9.57 -3.44 -11.27
C ILE A 113 10.84 -3.54 -12.14
N LEU A 114 12.02 -3.38 -11.54
CA LEU A 114 13.30 -3.49 -12.25
C LEU A 114 13.52 -4.88 -12.84
N LEU A 115 13.16 -5.94 -12.12
CA LEU A 115 13.26 -7.32 -12.60
C LEU A 115 12.33 -7.57 -13.80
N ILE A 116 11.09 -7.06 -13.76
CA ILE A 116 10.16 -7.14 -14.88
C ILE A 116 10.73 -6.36 -16.09
N TYR A 117 11.21 -5.15 -15.86
CA TYR A 117 11.80 -4.32 -16.91
C TYR A 117 13.00 -5.02 -17.56
N HIS A 118 13.91 -5.55 -16.75
CA HIS A 118 15.06 -6.32 -17.21
C HIS A 118 14.62 -7.51 -18.06
N ARG A 119 13.60 -8.25 -17.62
CA ARG A 119 13.07 -9.38 -18.40
C ARG A 119 12.58 -8.95 -19.78
N PHE A 120 11.79 -7.88 -19.86
CA PHE A 120 11.34 -7.36 -21.16
C PHE A 120 12.49 -6.84 -22.01
N TYR A 121 13.50 -6.23 -21.41
CA TYR A 121 14.69 -5.77 -22.14
C TYR A 121 15.47 -6.94 -22.77
N VAL A 122 15.62 -8.05 -22.05
CA VAL A 122 16.29 -9.27 -22.56
C VAL A 122 15.49 -9.93 -23.67
N ASP A 123 14.17 -10.00 -23.51
CA ASP A 123 13.30 -10.68 -24.48
C ASP A 123 12.92 -9.80 -25.69
N ARG A 124 13.35 -8.52 -25.73
CA ARG A 124 12.95 -7.55 -26.78
C ARG A 124 13.22 -8.00 -28.22
N PHE A 125 14.26 -8.81 -28.43
CA PHE A 125 14.63 -9.33 -29.75
C PHE A 125 13.99 -10.70 -30.06
N LYS A 126 13.38 -11.35 -29.06
CA LYS A 126 12.75 -12.67 -29.18
C LYS A 126 11.24 -12.60 -29.39
N VAL A 127 10.65 -11.41 -29.27
CA VAL A 127 9.21 -11.19 -29.33
C VAL A 127 8.84 -10.29 -30.50
N SER A 128 7.60 -10.41 -30.97
CA SER A 128 7.09 -9.57 -32.06
C SER A 128 6.94 -8.11 -31.63
N GLU A 129 6.79 -7.23 -32.62
CA GLU A 129 6.54 -5.81 -32.37
C GLU A 129 5.24 -5.59 -31.58
N ASN A 130 4.18 -6.34 -31.90
CA ASN A 130 2.91 -6.29 -31.19
C ASN A 130 3.09 -6.66 -29.70
N THR A 131 3.83 -7.72 -29.39
CA THR A 131 4.11 -8.13 -28.01
C THR A 131 4.95 -7.06 -27.28
N THR A 132 5.94 -6.47 -27.96
CA THR A 132 6.75 -5.38 -27.40
C THR A 132 5.88 -4.16 -27.05
N GLN A 133 4.92 -3.80 -27.89
CA GLN A 133 3.98 -2.72 -27.60
C GLN A 133 3.08 -3.05 -26.39
N MET A 134 2.64 -4.31 -26.25
CA MET A 134 1.90 -4.76 -25.06
C MET A 134 2.74 -4.66 -23.79
N GLN A 135 4.00 -5.11 -23.82
CA GLN A 135 4.94 -5.01 -22.69
C GLN A 135 5.18 -3.55 -22.28
N LYS A 136 5.37 -2.64 -23.24
CA LYS A 136 5.52 -1.20 -22.97
C LYS A 136 4.28 -0.61 -22.28
N ARG A 137 3.07 -0.95 -22.75
CA ARG A 137 1.81 -0.52 -22.12
C ARG A 137 1.67 -1.06 -20.71
N PHE A 138 2.01 -2.33 -20.51
CA PHE A 138 2.01 -2.96 -19.20
C PHE A 138 2.97 -2.25 -18.22
N MET A 139 4.20 -1.95 -18.64
CA MET A 139 5.17 -1.21 -17.81
C MET A 139 4.68 0.18 -17.43
N LYS A 140 4.08 0.92 -18.38
CA LYS A 140 3.48 2.23 -18.08
C LYS A 140 2.37 2.12 -17.04
N ALA A 141 1.50 1.12 -17.16
CA ALA A 141 0.42 0.90 -16.20
C ALA A 141 0.95 0.47 -14.82
N LEU A 142 2.00 -0.35 -14.77
CA LEU A 142 2.66 -0.78 -13.54
C LEU A 142 3.31 0.41 -12.81
N PHE A 143 4.05 1.25 -13.56
CA PHE A 143 4.68 2.45 -13.01
C PHE A 143 3.63 3.47 -12.54
N GLY A 144 2.57 3.69 -13.31
CA GLY A 144 1.46 4.55 -12.89
C GLY A 144 0.80 4.06 -11.60
N GLN A 145 0.62 2.76 -11.43
CA GLN A 145 0.08 2.18 -10.21
C GLN A 145 1.04 2.33 -9.02
N PHE A 146 2.35 2.23 -9.25
CA PHE A 146 3.36 2.47 -8.20
C PHE A 146 3.36 3.94 -7.74
N LEU A 147 3.36 4.89 -8.67
CA LEU A 147 3.27 6.31 -8.35
C LEU A 147 1.99 6.63 -7.57
N LEU A 148 0.85 6.09 -8.02
CA LEU A 148 -0.42 6.25 -7.33
C LEU A 148 -0.31 5.78 -5.87
N PHE A 149 0.26 4.60 -5.63
CA PHE A 149 0.47 4.08 -4.28
C PHE A 149 1.32 5.02 -3.41
N VAL A 150 2.44 5.49 -3.95
CA VAL A 150 3.30 6.46 -3.25
C VAL A 150 2.52 7.73 -2.92
N SER A 151 1.69 8.23 -3.82
CA SER A 151 0.88 9.43 -3.59
C SER A 151 -0.25 9.24 -2.56
N ILE A 152 -0.99 8.14 -2.62
CA ILE A 152 -2.20 7.94 -1.77
C ILE A 152 -1.89 7.30 -0.42
N LEU A 153 -0.75 6.65 -0.27
CA LEU A 153 -0.36 5.98 0.97
C LEU A 153 0.99 6.44 1.48
N GLY A 154 2.02 6.48 0.62
CA GLY A 154 3.36 6.91 1.02
C GLY A 154 3.37 8.35 1.55
N VAL A 155 2.88 9.31 0.77
CA VAL A 155 2.90 10.74 1.13
C VAL A 155 2.12 11.03 2.42
N PRO A 156 0.85 10.59 2.62
CA PRO A 156 0.14 10.83 3.88
C PRO A 156 0.86 10.25 5.10
N VAL A 157 1.38 9.02 5.01
CA VAL A 157 2.12 8.40 6.12
C VAL A 157 3.43 9.14 6.40
N SER A 158 4.14 9.59 5.36
CA SER A 158 5.34 10.41 5.53
C SER A 158 5.02 11.74 6.21
N ILE A 159 3.94 12.42 5.83
CA ILE A 159 3.49 13.66 6.48
C ILE A 159 3.27 13.42 7.98
N PHE A 160 2.51 12.38 8.36
CA PHE A 160 2.32 12.03 9.77
C PHE A 160 3.65 11.80 10.49
N THR A 161 4.53 11.00 9.87
CA THR A 161 5.82 10.65 10.45
C THR A 161 6.69 11.89 10.68
N PHE A 162 6.79 12.80 9.70
CA PHE A 162 7.60 14.01 9.82
C PHE A 162 6.97 15.04 10.76
N SER A 163 5.64 15.21 10.76
CA SER A 163 4.95 16.07 11.73
C SER A 163 5.23 15.62 13.17
N MET A 164 5.33 14.32 13.43
CA MET A 164 5.70 13.82 14.76
C MET A 164 7.15 14.12 15.13
N PHE A 165 8.10 14.08 14.18
CA PHE A 165 9.51 14.39 14.45
C PHE A 165 9.79 15.88 14.63
N LEU A 166 9.08 16.73 13.88
CA LEU A 166 9.26 18.17 13.90
C LEU A 166 8.42 18.88 14.96
N ASP A 167 7.56 18.13 15.67
CA ASP A 167 6.55 18.65 16.61
C ASP A 167 5.63 19.72 15.94
N ASP A 168 5.44 19.61 14.62
CA ASP A 168 4.64 20.52 13.81
C ASP A 168 3.27 19.89 13.50
N TYR A 169 2.40 19.95 14.51
CA TYR A 169 1.07 19.37 14.46
C TYR A 169 0.06 20.31 13.78
N ASN A 170 -0.44 19.91 12.61
CA ASN A 170 -1.52 20.61 11.92
C ASN A 170 -2.77 19.72 11.78
N GLN A 171 -3.82 20.03 12.55
CA GLN A 171 -5.08 19.27 12.57
C GLN A 171 -5.74 19.18 11.18
N GLY A 172 -5.73 20.28 10.42
CA GLY A 172 -6.35 20.33 9.08
C GLY A 172 -5.64 19.41 8.10
N LEU A 173 -4.31 19.46 8.08
CA LEU A 173 -3.48 18.58 7.25
C LEU A 173 -3.63 17.11 7.64
N ASN A 174 -3.66 16.81 8.94
CA ASN A 174 -3.84 15.46 9.46
C ASN A 174 -5.21 14.89 9.09
N ASN A 175 -6.28 15.67 9.25
CA ASN A 175 -7.62 15.27 8.83
C ASN A 175 -7.66 14.95 7.33
N PHE A 176 -7.03 15.79 6.49
CA PHE A 176 -6.93 15.56 5.04
C PHE A 176 -6.16 14.28 4.71
N CYS A 177 -5.04 14.02 5.39
CA CYS A 177 -4.28 12.79 5.24
C CYS A 177 -5.08 11.54 5.63
N ILE A 178 -5.86 11.59 6.73
CA ILE A 178 -6.77 10.50 7.12
C ILE A 178 -7.82 10.23 6.04
N ILE A 179 -8.39 11.27 5.44
CA ILE A 179 -9.37 11.12 4.35
C ILE A 179 -8.74 10.41 3.16
N ILE A 180 -7.55 10.84 2.72
CA ILE A 180 -6.83 10.20 1.62
C ILE A 180 -6.55 8.73 1.94
N LEU A 181 -6.01 8.45 3.13
CA LEU A 181 -5.72 7.08 3.57
C LEU A 181 -6.99 6.23 3.61
N SER A 182 -8.12 6.78 4.04
CA SER A 182 -9.40 6.07 4.08
C SER A 182 -9.93 5.74 2.68
N LEU A 183 -9.65 6.61 1.69
CA LEU A 183 -10.07 6.42 0.30
C LEU A 183 -9.10 5.55 -0.53
N ASN A 184 -7.96 5.13 0.04
CA ASN A 184 -6.91 4.42 -0.71
C ASN A 184 -7.41 3.16 -1.43
N GLY A 185 -8.34 2.42 -0.81
CA GLY A 185 -8.86 1.16 -1.34
C GLY A 185 -9.68 1.42 -2.60
N LEU A 186 -10.58 2.40 -2.54
CA LEU A 186 -11.39 2.82 -3.68
C LEU A 186 -10.53 3.33 -4.83
N VAL A 187 -9.54 4.18 -4.53
CA VAL A 187 -8.64 4.76 -5.54
C VAL A 187 -7.79 3.68 -6.20
N SER A 188 -7.21 2.76 -5.42
CA SER A 188 -6.35 1.69 -5.94
C SER A 188 -7.12 0.67 -6.79
N THR A 189 -8.33 0.26 -6.38
CA THR A 189 -9.19 -0.62 -7.18
C THR A 189 -9.62 0.06 -8.48
N THR A 190 -10.05 1.32 -8.41
CA THR A 190 -10.44 2.10 -9.59
C THR A 190 -9.29 2.24 -10.57
N ALA A 191 -8.08 2.56 -10.08
CA ALA A 191 -6.89 2.65 -10.90
C ALA A 191 -6.50 1.31 -11.54
N MET A 192 -6.63 0.19 -10.83
CA MET A 192 -6.39 -1.14 -11.40
C MET A 192 -7.32 -1.38 -12.61
N ILE A 193 -8.60 -1.04 -12.49
CA ILE A 193 -9.58 -1.18 -13.57
C ILE A 193 -9.22 -0.25 -14.73
N ILE A 194 -8.96 1.04 -14.47
CA ILE A 194 -8.73 2.03 -15.53
C ILE A 194 -7.41 1.80 -16.26
N LEU A 195 -6.32 1.45 -15.56
CA LEU A 195 -4.99 1.34 -16.17
C LEU A 195 -4.82 0.06 -17.00
N HIS A 196 -5.53 -1.02 -16.64
CA HIS A 196 -5.32 -2.34 -17.24
C HIS A 196 -6.46 -2.74 -18.18
N GLN A 197 -6.15 -2.77 -19.48
CA GLN A 197 -7.07 -3.17 -20.55
C GLN A 197 -7.92 -4.43 -20.27
N PRO A 198 -7.36 -5.56 -19.80
CA PRO A 198 -8.16 -6.77 -19.59
C PRO A 198 -9.29 -6.58 -18.57
N TYR A 199 -9.09 -5.75 -17.54
CA TYR A 199 -10.13 -5.46 -16.56
C TYR A 199 -11.26 -4.60 -17.16
N ARG A 200 -10.92 -3.60 -17.97
CA ARG A 200 -11.93 -2.78 -18.67
C ARG A 200 -12.79 -3.61 -19.61
N GLU A 201 -12.15 -4.49 -20.39
CA GLU A 201 -12.84 -5.36 -21.34
C GLU A 201 -13.78 -6.33 -20.64
N TRP A 202 -13.35 -6.91 -19.51
CA TRP A 202 -14.18 -7.79 -18.70
C TRP A 202 -15.42 -7.07 -18.15
N ILE A 203 -15.27 -5.88 -17.58
CA ILE A 203 -16.40 -5.08 -17.08
C ILE A 203 -17.38 -4.76 -18.22
N LEU A 204 -16.88 -4.31 -19.37
CA LEU A 204 -17.73 -4.00 -20.53
C LEU A 204 -18.50 -5.24 -21.03
N ALA A 205 -17.87 -6.42 -20.99
CA ALA A 205 -18.51 -7.68 -21.33
C ALA A 205 -19.65 -8.04 -20.35
N CYS A 206 -19.48 -7.81 -19.04
CA CYS A 206 -20.54 -7.99 -18.05
C CYS A 206 -21.78 -7.12 -18.32
N PHE A 207 -21.60 -5.93 -18.91
CA PHE A 207 -22.69 -5.03 -19.30
C PHE A 207 -23.24 -5.30 -20.71
N GLY A 208 -22.99 -6.47 -21.29
CA GLY A 208 -23.56 -6.89 -22.58
C GLY A 208 -22.95 -6.21 -23.80
N LYS A 209 -21.93 -5.35 -23.63
CA LYS A 209 -21.13 -4.86 -24.75
C LYS A 209 -20.13 -5.96 -25.12
N LYS A 210 -20.52 -6.86 -26.06
CA LYS A 210 -19.58 -7.81 -26.67
C LYS A 210 -18.34 -7.06 -27.16
N SER A 211 -17.21 -7.24 -26.46
CA SER A 211 -15.91 -6.85 -26.99
C SER A 211 -15.69 -7.62 -28.29
N ARG A 212 -15.53 -6.91 -29.42
CA ARG A 212 -15.33 -7.49 -30.76
C ARG A 212 -13.95 -8.14 -30.94
N ARG A 213 -13.39 -8.76 -29.89
CA ARG A 213 -12.05 -9.38 -29.91
C ARG A 213 -12.02 -10.67 -29.11
N CYS A 214 -12.84 -11.64 -29.50
CA CYS A 214 -12.54 -13.04 -29.21
C CYS A 214 -12.89 -13.90 -30.43
N SER A 215 -12.09 -13.71 -31.47
CA SER A 215 -12.06 -14.57 -32.65
C SER A 215 -10.61 -14.76 -33.09
N VAL A 216 -9.70 -15.06 -32.15
CA VAL A 216 -8.38 -15.67 -32.41
C VAL A 216 -7.90 -16.43 -31.16
N ILE A 217 -8.72 -17.36 -30.64
CA ILE A 217 -8.21 -18.51 -29.86
C ILE A 217 -8.96 -19.72 -30.39
N ASN A 218 -8.71 -20.02 -31.65
CA ASN A 218 -8.92 -21.31 -32.29
C ASN A 218 -7.87 -21.31 -33.38
N VAL A 219 -6.69 -21.81 -33.06
CA VAL A 219 -5.71 -22.48 -33.95
C VAL A 219 -4.49 -22.81 -33.08
N LEU A 220 -4.20 -24.11 -33.06
CA LEU A 220 -3.08 -24.86 -32.46
C LEU A 220 -3.23 -25.24 -30.99
#